data_AF-A0A5D0XSY4-F1
#
_entry.id   AF-A0A5D0XSY4-F1
#
_cell.length_a   1.000
_cell.length_b   1.000
_cell.length_c   1.000
_cell.angle_alpha   90.00
_cell.angle_beta   90.00
_cell.angle_gamma   90.00
#
_symmetry.space_group_name_H-M   'P 1'
#
loop_
_entity.id
_entity.type
_entity.pdbx_description
1 polymer ?
#
loop_
_entity_poly.entity_id
_entity_poly.type
_entity_poly.pdbx_seq_one_letter_code
_entity_poly.pdbx_strand_id
1 'polypeptide(L)'
;MARTLTVPKPPPVDQPYPTNLPDLRRRVIDAQVRLGRLNRSGIGGSELLLARMNVVLFRISTTQPVRVLLLYVERRGPLMAAGLAYRLFFAIAALLVVGFATVGIVIAGNEALRTISVNALDQSVPGLIDRGQGDGGLLKPQALFDATSGLGWAIVVFTIVMLVTSLGWIAGMRQAMRGLFALRPVAMNPFLLRVRDLGTLALLGAVMLVTTALGVIANNTLDALLLVLRLSAVTQILTQGAGFLLMILLDTLMAAILLGSASAIEMPKPILRRGAILAGFGSTVLRTFSAQILGSVGNNPLLFSFAVILALFVWFFLLSQVYLLATAWCAIASADAQGAAEREHHAKAGSLRQRSRRRLRD
;
A
#
# COMPACT_ATOMS: atom_id res chain seq x y z
N MET A 1 -40.38 1.96 -43.40
CA MET A 1 -40.65 1.57 -41.99
C MET A 1 -39.34 1.26 -41.31
N ALA A 2 -38.75 2.22 -40.60
CA ALA A 2 -37.50 2.01 -39.86
C ALA A 2 -37.81 1.30 -38.54
N ARG A 3 -37.38 0.03 -38.40
CA ARG A 3 -37.37 -0.67 -37.11
C ARG A 3 -36.42 0.09 -36.19
N THR A 4 -36.96 0.83 -35.24
CA THR A 4 -36.21 1.32 -34.09
C THR A 4 -35.64 0.12 -33.36
N LEU A 5 -34.34 -0.11 -33.51
CA LEU A 5 -33.59 -1.06 -32.68
C LEU A 5 -33.62 -0.48 -31.26
N THR A 6 -34.61 -0.89 -30.48
CA THR A 6 -34.60 -0.69 -29.04
C THR A 6 -33.35 -1.37 -28.51
N VAL A 7 -32.38 -0.56 -28.06
CA VAL A 7 -31.21 -1.04 -27.34
C VAL A 7 -31.70 -2.00 -26.26
N PRO A 8 -31.26 -3.27 -26.25
CA PRO A 8 -31.67 -4.20 -25.22
C PRO A 8 -31.33 -3.57 -23.87
N LYS A 9 -32.34 -3.38 -23.03
CA LYS A 9 -32.17 -2.95 -21.64
C LYS A 9 -31.10 -3.88 -21.06
N PRO A 10 -29.97 -3.35 -20.53
CA PRO A 10 -28.96 -4.21 -19.93
C PRO A 10 -29.66 -5.11 -18.91
N PRO A 11 -29.30 -6.40 -18.83
CA PRO A 11 -29.89 -7.29 -17.83
C PRO A 11 -29.85 -6.55 -16.49
N PRO A 12 -30.95 -6.52 -15.70
CA PRO A 12 -30.92 -5.84 -14.43
C PRO A 12 -29.76 -6.45 -13.65
N VAL A 13 -28.74 -5.62 -13.39
CA VAL A 13 -27.59 -6.02 -12.59
C VAL A 13 -28.08 -6.10 -11.15
N ASP A 14 -28.88 -7.13 -10.87
CA ASP A 14 -29.30 -7.54 -9.55
C ASP A 14 -28.11 -8.25 -8.91
N GLN A 15 -26.97 -7.59 -8.82
CA GLN A 15 -25.90 -7.94 -7.90
C GLN A 15 -25.83 -6.80 -6.89
N PRO A 16 -26.12 -7.04 -5.60
CA PRO A 16 -26.08 -5.98 -4.60
C PRO A 16 -24.66 -5.48 -4.53
N TYR A 17 -24.51 -4.17 -4.59
CA TYR A 17 -23.20 -3.56 -4.43
C TYR A 17 -22.59 -4.02 -3.09
N PRO A 18 -21.27 -4.35 -3.04
CA PRO A 18 -20.63 -4.78 -1.80
C PRO A 18 -20.77 -3.78 -0.64
N THR A 19 -21.02 -2.51 -0.94
CA THR A 19 -21.27 -1.44 0.03
C THR A 19 -22.67 -1.50 0.65
N ASN A 20 -23.66 -2.12 0.01
CA ASN A 20 -25.06 -2.14 0.46
C ASN A 20 -25.35 -3.40 1.31
N LEU A 21 -24.94 -3.35 2.58
CA LEU A 21 -25.16 -4.41 3.55
C LEU A 21 -26.65 -4.80 3.73
N PRO A 22 -27.62 -3.87 3.74
CA PRO A 22 -29.04 -4.21 3.81
C PRO A 22 -29.51 -5.16 2.70
N ASP A 23 -29.14 -4.90 1.45
CA ASP A 23 -29.55 -5.74 0.33
C ASP A 23 -28.82 -7.11 0.34
N LEU A 24 -27.57 -7.16 0.79
CA LEU A 24 -26.88 -8.43 1.03
C LEU A 24 -27.56 -9.27 2.10
N ARG A 25 -28.01 -8.65 3.21
CA ARG A 25 -28.77 -9.35 4.26
C ARG A 25 -30.13 -9.83 3.76
N ARG A 26 -30.82 -9.04 2.93
CA ARG A 26 -32.08 -9.47 2.30
C ARG A 26 -31.89 -10.74 1.47
N ARG A 27 -30.80 -10.84 0.70
CA ARG A 27 -30.51 -12.07 -0.08
C ARG A 27 -30.28 -13.30 0.77
N VAL A 28 -29.61 -13.15 1.91
CA VAL A 28 -29.45 -14.28 2.85
C VAL A 28 -30.81 -14.75 3.33
N ILE A 29 -31.72 -13.83 3.63
CA ILE A 29 -33.09 -14.15 4.05
C ILE A 29 -33.87 -14.82 2.91
N ASP A 30 -33.82 -14.26 1.69
CA ASP A 30 -34.50 -14.82 0.52
C ASP A 30 -34.01 -16.24 0.21
N ALA A 31 -32.70 -16.47 0.32
CA ALA A 31 -32.10 -17.79 0.15
C ALA A 31 -32.52 -18.77 1.27
N GLN A 32 -32.63 -18.32 2.52
CA GLN A 32 -33.14 -19.13 3.63
C GLN A 32 -34.62 -19.49 3.42
N VAL A 33 -35.43 -18.54 2.97
CA VAL A 33 -36.85 -18.78 2.66
C VAL A 33 -36.97 -19.76 1.50
N ARG A 34 -36.15 -19.63 0.45
CA ARG A 34 -36.11 -20.58 -0.67
C ARG A 34 -35.73 -21.98 -0.20
N LEU A 35 -34.70 -22.11 0.64
CA LEU A 35 -34.30 -23.40 1.22
C LEU A 35 -35.45 -24.02 2.03
N GLY A 36 -36.15 -23.22 2.84
CA GLY A 36 -37.31 -23.68 3.60
C GLY A 36 -38.49 -24.13 2.72
N ARG A 37 -38.74 -23.44 1.60
CA ARG A 37 -39.76 -23.85 0.62
C ARG A 37 -39.38 -25.17 -0.05
N LEU A 38 -38.15 -25.30 -0.53
CA LEU A 38 -37.64 -26.52 -1.19
C LEU A 38 -37.70 -27.75 -0.26
N ASN A 39 -37.38 -27.56 1.01
CA ASN A 39 -37.46 -28.62 2.03
C ASN A 39 -38.91 -29.06 2.29
N ARG A 40 -39.90 -28.17 2.14
CA ARG A 40 -41.32 -28.49 2.31
C ARG A 40 -41.95 -29.10 1.06
N SER A 41 -41.46 -28.78 -0.14
CA SER A 41 -42.00 -29.27 -1.40
C SER A 41 -41.50 -30.66 -1.81
N GLY A 42 -40.66 -31.31 -1.00
CA GLY A 42 -40.14 -32.66 -1.30
C GLY A 42 -39.28 -32.75 -2.56
N ILE A 43 -38.69 -31.63 -2.99
CA ILE A 43 -37.89 -31.55 -4.21
C ILE A 43 -36.53 -32.24 -4.00
N GLY A 44 -35.98 -32.84 -5.06
CA GLY A 44 -34.80 -33.70 -5.03
C GLY A 44 -33.56 -33.12 -4.33
N GLY A 45 -32.73 -34.01 -3.77
CA GLY A 45 -31.60 -33.67 -2.89
C GLY A 45 -30.54 -32.75 -3.51
N SER A 46 -30.38 -32.76 -4.84
CA SER A 46 -29.43 -31.89 -5.55
C SER A 46 -29.81 -30.40 -5.47
N GLU A 47 -31.09 -30.05 -5.62
CA GLU A 47 -31.55 -28.67 -5.50
C GLU A 47 -31.47 -28.17 -4.05
N LEU A 48 -31.71 -29.05 -3.09
CA LEU A 48 -31.52 -28.79 -1.66
C LEU A 48 -30.06 -28.48 -1.31
N LEU A 49 -29.12 -29.26 -1.86
CA LEU A 49 -27.68 -29.00 -1.71
C LEU A 49 -27.27 -27.65 -2.29
N LEU A 50 -27.71 -27.34 -3.52
CA LEU A 50 -27.46 -26.04 -4.15
C LEU A 50 -28.04 -24.88 -3.33
N ALA A 51 -29.26 -25.03 -2.79
CA ALA A 51 -29.88 -24.03 -1.95
C ALA A 51 -29.12 -23.82 -0.62
N ARG A 52 -28.67 -24.89 0.03
CA ARG A 52 -27.81 -24.79 1.24
C ARG A 52 -26.49 -24.10 0.93
N MET A 53 -25.84 -24.47 -0.18
CA MET A 53 -24.61 -23.85 -0.64
C MET A 53 -24.81 -22.34 -0.88
N ASN A 54 -25.90 -21.94 -1.53
CA ASN A 54 -26.23 -20.54 -1.75
C ASN A 54 -26.41 -19.75 -0.45
N VAL A 55 -27.09 -20.32 0.56
CA VAL A 55 -27.22 -19.68 1.88
C VAL A 55 -25.85 -19.45 2.52
N VAL A 56 -24.96 -20.44 2.47
CA VAL A 56 -23.60 -20.33 3.00
C VAL A 56 -22.80 -19.28 2.24
N LEU A 57 -22.81 -19.32 0.90
CA LEU A 57 -22.11 -18.35 0.06
C LEU A 57 -22.59 -16.92 0.30
N PHE A 58 -23.90 -16.70 0.39
CA PHE A 58 -24.45 -15.38 0.69
C PHE A 58 -24.13 -14.93 2.12
N ARG A 59 -24.07 -15.85 3.08
CA ARG A 59 -23.65 -15.51 4.44
C ARG A 59 -22.17 -15.09 4.47
N ILE A 60 -21.31 -15.81 3.75
CA ILE A 60 -19.89 -15.46 3.61
C ILE A 60 -19.75 -14.09 2.91
N SER A 61 -20.55 -13.80 1.88
CA SER A 61 -20.51 -12.51 1.18
C SER A 61 -21.02 -11.32 2.02
N THR A 62 -21.72 -11.55 3.14
CA THR A 62 -22.05 -10.48 4.10
C THR A 62 -20.90 -10.12 5.02
N THR A 63 -19.86 -10.95 5.13
CA THR A 63 -18.73 -10.67 6.01
C THR A 63 -17.92 -9.48 5.48
N GLN A 64 -17.44 -8.63 6.38
CA GLN A 64 -16.64 -7.46 6.02
C GLN A 64 -15.42 -7.79 5.13
N PRO A 65 -14.55 -8.77 5.42
CA PRO A 65 -13.38 -9.05 4.59
C PRO A 65 -13.75 -9.47 3.16
N VAL A 66 -14.81 -10.27 2.99
CA VAL A 66 -15.26 -10.69 1.65
C VAL A 66 -15.80 -9.50 0.87
N ARG A 67 -16.60 -8.63 1.53
CA ARG A 67 -17.07 -7.39 0.91
C ARG A 67 -15.90 -6.49 0.46
N VAL A 68 -14.83 -6.42 1.26
CA VAL A 68 -13.61 -5.66 0.92
C VAL A 68 -12.95 -6.19 -0.33
N LEU A 69 -12.76 -7.51 -0.41
CA LEU A 69 -12.17 -8.15 -1.59
C LEU A 69 -13.05 -7.96 -2.83
N LEU A 70 -14.37 -8.14 -2.71
CA LEU A 70 -15.30 -7.92 -3.81
C LEU A 70 -15.26 -6.46 -4.29
N LEU A 71 -15.29 -5.49 -3.37
CA LEU A 71 -15.19 -4.07 -3.71
C LEU A 71 -13.86 -3.76 -4.41
N TYR A 72 -12.76 -4.32 -3.93
CA TYR A 72 -11.43 -4.13 -4.48
C TYR A 72 -11.33 -4.66 -5.92
N VAL A 73 -11.86 -5.86 -6.18
CA VAL A 73 -11.90 -6.44 -7.53
C VAL A 73 -12.84 -5.67 -8.45
N GLU A 74 -14.05 -5.36 -7.99
CA GLU A 74 -15.08 -4.64 -8.74
C GLU A 74 -14.59 -3.25 -9.19
N ARG A 75 -13.84 -2.55 -8.32
CA ARG A 75 -13.25 -1.23 -8.60
C ARG A 75 -11.93 -1.30 -9.35
N ARG A 76 -11.55 -2.47 -9.89
CA ARG A 76 -10.28 -2.69 -10.62
C ARG A 76 -9.05 -2.32 -9.79
N GLY A 77 -9.09 -2.56 -8.49
CA GLY A 77 -8.00 -2.30 -7.57
C GLY A 77 -6.65 -2.92 -7.98
N PRO A 78 -6.58 -4.18 -8.44
CA PRO A 78 -5.33 -4.77 -8.92
C PRO A 78 -4.71 -3.99 -10.11
N LEU A 79 -5.54 -3.48 -11.01
CA LEU A 79 -5.07 -2.67 -12.15
C LEU A 79 -4.49 -1.33 -11.68
N MET A 80 -5.17 -0.69 -10.71
CA MET A 80 -4.66 0.55 -10.09
C MET A 80 -3.34 0.31 -9.35
N ALA A 81 -3.22 -0.81 -8.63
CA ALA A 81 -1.99 -1.21 -7.94
C ALA A 81 -0.81 -1.40 -8.92
N ALA A 82 -1.05 -2.03 -10.08
CA ALA A 82 -0.03 -2.19 -11.11
C ALA A 82 0.47 -0.84 -11.65
N GLY A 83 -0.43 0.11 -11.91
CA GLY A 83 -0.07 1.46 -12.33
C GLY A 83 0.72 2.24 -11.26
N LEU A 84 0.39 2.05 -9.99
CA LEU A 84 1.13 2.64 -8.86
C LEU A 84 2.53 2.04 -8.72
N ALA A 85 2.66 0.73 -8.86
CA ALA A 85 3.94 0.02 -8.81
C ALA A 85 4.89 0.51 -9.90
N TYR A 86 4.40 0.68 -11.13
CA TYR A 86 5.17 1.26 -12.22
C TYR A 86 5.73 2.63 -11.85
N ARG A 87 4.91 3.55 -11.31
CA ARG A 87 5.38 4.87 -10.90
C ARG A 87 6.41 4.80 -9.76
N LEU A 88 6.21 3.94 -8.76
CA LEU A 88 7.19 3.75 -7.69
C LEU A 88 8.53 3.22 -8.21
N PHE A 89 8.49 2.24 -9.12
CA PHE A 89 9.68 1.65 -9.69
C PHE A 89 10.56 2.69 -10.38
N PHE A 90 9.99 3.52 -11.26
CA PHE A 90 10.74 4.59 -11.93
C PHE A 90 11.17 5.71 -10.97
N ALA A 91 10.33 6.07 -9.99
CA ALA A 91 10.68 7.08 -9.00
C ALA A 91 11.88 6.64 -8.15
N ILE A 92 11.92 5.37 -7.73
CA ILE A 92 12.99 4.83 -6.90
C ILE A 92 14.27 4.57 -7.72
N ALA A 93 14.15 4.12 -8.97
CA ALA A 93 15.29 4.06 -9.87
C ALA A 93 15.95 5.44 -10.05
N ALA A 94 15.15 6.49 -10.28
CA ALA A 94 15.65 7.85 -10.38
C ALA A 94 16.25 8.35 -9.06
N LEU A 95 15.60 8.08 -7.92
CA LEU A 95 16.11 8.40 -6.59
C LEU A 95 17.46 7.73 -6.33
N LEU A 96 17.64 6.47 -6.71
CA LEU A 96 18.91 5.76 -6.55
C LEU A 96 20.01 6.42 -7.38
N VAL A 97 19.75 6.76 -8.65
CA VAL A 97 20.73 7.46 -9.50
C VAL A 97 21.11 8.81 -8.88
N VAL A 98 20.13 9.60 -8.43
CA VAL A 98 20.40 10.88 -7.76
C VAL A 98 21.18 10.67 -6.47
N GLY A 99 20.83 9.66 -5.66
CA GLY A 99 21.52 9.33 -4.42
C GLY A 99 22.98 8.95 -4.66
N PHE A 100 23.25 8.03 -5.58
CA PHE A 100 24.62 7.64 -5.95
C PHE A 100 25.41 8.81 -6.52
N ALA A 101 24.83 9.60 -7.41
CA ALA A 101 25.51 10.75 -7.98
C ALA A 101 25.81 11.84 -6.93
N THR A 102 24.88 12.08 -6.00
CA THR A 102 25.08 13.04 -4.89
C THR A 102 26.20 12.58 -3.97
N VAL A 103 26.17 11.32 -3.55
CA VAL A 103 27.24 10.72 -2.71
C VAL A 103 28.58 10.76 -3.44
N GLY A 104 28.60 10.44 -4.74
CA GLY A 104 29.80 10.50 -5.57
C GLY A 104 30.44 11.88 -5.61
N ILE A 105 29.64 12.93 -5.80
CA ILE A 105 30.13 14.33 -5.78
C ILE A 105 30.64 14.71 -4.38
N VAL A 106 29.93 14.34 -3.31
CA VAL A 106 30.33 14.65 -1.92
C VAL A 106 31.66 13.97 -1.57
N ILE A 107 31.84 12.70 -1.95
CA ILE A 107 33.10 11.97 -1.74
C ILE A 107 34.22 12.57 -2.61
N ALA A 108 33.92 12.96 -3.85
CA ALA A 108 34.90 13.60 -4.72
C ALA A 108 35.42 14.93 -4.15
N GLY A 109 34.57 15.69 -3.46
CA GLY A 109 34.91 16.98 -2.86
C GLY A 109 35.64 16.95 -1.51
N ASN A 110 35.82 15.77 -0.89
CA ASN A 110 36.46 15.65 0.43
C ASN A 110 37.52 14.53 0.44
N GLU A 111 38.79 14.90 0.61
CA GLU A 111 39.93 13.97 0.62
C GLU A 111 39.84 12.92 1.75
N ALA A 112 39.31 13.29 2.92
CA ALA A 112 39.13 12.36 4.04
C ALA A 112 38.09 11.29 3.70
N LEU A 113 36.94 11.69 3.11
CA LEU A 113 35.92 10.75 2.65
C LEU A 113 36.42 9.89 1.50
N ARG A 114 37.20 10.46 0.57
CA ARG A 114 37.83 9.72 -0.52
C ARG A 114 38.71 8.58 0.00
N THR A 115 39.53 8.87 1.01
CA THR A 115 40.45 7.91 1.61
C THR A 115 39.70 6.81 2.36
N ILE A 116 38.64 7.16 3.09
CA ILE A 116 37.78 6.20 3.78
C ILE A 116 37.06 5.28 2.78
N SER A 117 36.50 5.82 1.70
CA SER A 117 35.81 5.03 0.67
C SER A 117 36.76 4.11 -0.08
N VAL A 118 37.97 4.57 -0.42
CA VAL A 118 39.02 3.75 -1.04
C VAL A 118 39.43 2.60 -0.12
N ASN A 119 39.66 2.86 1.16
CA ASN A 119 40.01 1.83 2.14
C ASN A 119 38.88 0.81 2.34
N ALA A 120 37.61 1.25 2.36
CA ALA A 120 36.46 0.35 2.47
C ALA A 120 36.27 -0.53 1.22
N LEU A 121 36.53 0.02 0.03
CA LEU A 121 36.42 -0.71 -1.23
C LEU A 121 37.53 -1.76 -1.36
N ASP A 122 38.74 -1.43 -0.92
CA ASP A 122 39.90 -2.34 -0.91
C ASP A 122 39.73 -3.49 0.10
N GLN A 123 39.11 -3.24 1.26
CA GLN A 123 38.71 -4.29 2.20
C GLN A 123 37.62 -5.22 1.64
N SER A 124 36.74 -4.71 0.78
CA SER A 124 35.61 -5.47 0.24
C SER A 124 35.98 -6.27 -0.99
N VAL A 125 36.89 -5.75 -1.83
CA VAL A 125 37.40 -6.44 -3.03
C VAL A 125 38.90 -6.15 -3.17
N PRO A 126 39.75 -7.02 -2.60
CA PRO A 126 41.20 -6.87 -2.68
C PRO A 126 41.66 -6.89 -4.15
N GLY A 127 42.45 -5.89 -4.57
CA GLY A 127 43.06 -5.84 -5.91
C GLY A 127 42.34 -4.96 -6.96
N LEU A 128 41.27 -4.24 -6.61
CA LEU A 128 40.59 -3.32 -7.55
C LEU A 128 41.33 -1.99 -7.75
N ILE A 129 42.12 -1.52 -6.77
CA ILE A 129 42.68 -0.17 -6.75
C ILE A 129 44.21 -0.25 -6.78
N ASP A 130 44.83 0.30 -7.82
CA ASP A 130 46.29 0.39 -7.89
C ASP A 130 46.79 1.56 -7.03
N ARG A 131 47.51 1.23 -5.94
CA ARG A 131 48.14 2.20 -5.04
C ARG A 131 49.54 2.63 -5.48
N GLY A 132 50.01 2.19 -6.65
CA GLY A 132 51.35 2.50 -7.17
C GLY A 132 52.47 1.70 -6.51
N GLN A 133 52.15 0.59 -5.83
CA GLN A 133 53.14 -0.33 -5.21
C GLN A 133 53.45 -1.56 -6.09
N GLY A 134 53.14 -1.51 -7.39
CA GLY A 134 53.53 -2.55 -8.34
C GLY A 134 52.59 -3.75 -8.42
N ASP A 135 51.45 -3.71 -7.71
CA ASP A 135 50.37 -4.71 -7.84
C ASP A 135 49.30 -4.12 -8.78
N GLY A 136 49.26 -4.63 -10.00
CA GLY A 136 48.50 -4.08 -11.13
C GLY A 136 46.99 -4.05 -10.93
N GLY A 137 46.50 -3.10 -10.15
CA GLY A 137 45.08 -2.77 -10.03
C GLY A 137 44.53 -2.19 -11.34
N LEU A 138 43.30 -2.54 -11.67
CA LEU A 138 42.67 -2.21 -12.96
C LEU A 138 42.30 -0.71 -13.11
N LEU A 139 42.25 0.05 -12.02
CA LEU A 139 41.78 1.45 -12.00
C LEU A 139 42.66 2.33 -11.11
N LYS A 140 43.13 3.46 -11.64
CA LYS A 140 43.79 4.51 -10.86
C LYS A 140 42.76 5.27 -10.02
N PRO A 141 43.04 5.61 -8.74
CA PRO A 141 42.12 6.36 -7.88
C PRO A 141 41.61 7.66 -8.50
N GLN A 142 42.46 8.35 -9.27
CA GLN A 142 42.13 9.63 -9.92
C GLN A 142 41.07 9.47 -11.02
N ALA A 143 41.10 8.37 -11.79
CA ALA A 143 40.14 8.12 -12.87
C ALA A 143 38.71 7.85 -12.36
N LEU A 144 38.56 7.39 -11.12
CA LEU A 144 37.25 7.21 -10.46
C LEU A 144 36.57 8.54 -10.13
N PHE A 145 37.33 9.63 -9.96
CA PHE A 145 36.81 10.94 -9.55
C PHE A 145 36.81 11.99 -10.68
N ASP A 146 37.52 11.76 -11.79
CA ASP A 146 37.46 12.64 -12.97
C ASP A 146 36.16 12.49 -13.78
N ALA A 147 35.45 11.36 -13.65
CA ALA A 147 34.14 11.13 -14.28
C ALA A 147 32.98 11.97 -13.68
N THR A 148 33.27 12.84 -12.71
CA THR A 148 32.28 13.62 -11.93
C THR A 148 31.53 14.65 -12.78
N SER A 149 32.08 15.07 -13.93
CA SER A 149 31.43 16.03 -14.85
C SER A 149 30.10 15.50 -15.41
N GLY A 150 29.97 14.18 -15.62
CA GLY A 150 28.71 13.54 -16.03
C GLY A 150 27.68 13.41 -14.90
N LEU A 151 28.13 13.38 -13.64
CA LEU A 151 27.26 13.20 -12.47
C LEU A 151 26.38 14.42 -12.23
N GLY A 152 26.88 15.64 -12.50
CA GLY A 152 26.11 16.87 -12.33
C GLY A 152 24.86 16.92 -13.21
N TRP A 153 25.01 16.60 -14.51
CA TRP A 153 23.87 16.57 -15.45
C TRP A 153 22.90 15.42 -15.12
N ALA A 154 23.43 14.26 -14.73
CA ALA A 154 22.61 13.13 -14.28
C ALA A 154 21.74 13.52 -13.07
N ILE A 155 22.28 14.22 -12.07
CA ILE A 155 21.48 14.67 -10.90
C ILE A 155 20.33 15.56 -11.36
N VAL A 156 20.57 16.53 -12.22
CA VAL A 156 19.51 17.46 -12.68
C VAL A 156 18.40 16.68 -13.41
N VAL A 157 18.77 15.86 -14.40
CA VAL A 157 17.80 15.11 -15.20
C VAL A 157 17.02 14.12 -14.34
N PHE A 158 17.72 13.29 -13.55
CA PHE A 158 17.06 12.28 -12.73
C PHE A 158 16.30 12.88 -11.54
N THR A 159 16.66 14.06 -11.05
CA THR A 159 15.85 14.78 -10.04
C THR A 159 14.52 15.22 -10.64
N ILE A 160 14.52 15.75 -11.87
CA ILE A 160 13.27 16.12 -12.56
C ILE A 160 12.41 14.87 -12.77
N VAL A 161 12.99 13.78 -13.27
CA VAL A 161 12.29 12.51 -13.47
C VAL A 161 11.74 11.97 -12.15
N MET A 162 12.53 12.00 -11.07
CA MET A 162 12.12 11.57 -9.74
C MET A 162 10.93 12.40 -9.25
N LEU A 163 11.00 13.73 -9.34
CA LEU A 163 9.94 14.63 -8.89
C LEU A 163 8.65 14.44 -9.70
N VAL A 164 8.73 14.40 -11.02
CA VAL A 164 7.55 14.18 -11.89
C VAL A 164 6.90 12.82 -11.60
N THR A 165 7.71 11.77 -11.47
CA THR A 165 7.20 10.40 -11.27
C THR A 165 6.61 10.22 -9.87
N SER A 166 7.26 10.76 -8.84
CA SER A 166 6.77 10.71 -7.45
C SER A 166 5.51 11.55 -7.21
N LEU A 167 5.42 12.75 -7.79
CA LEU A 167 4.19 13.54 -7.80
C LEU A 167 3.06 12.80 -8.53
N GLY A 168 3.39 12.17 -9.67
CA GLY A 168 2.47 11.30 -10.39
C GLY A 168 2.00 10.11 -9.56
N TRP A 169 2.87 9.55 -8.70
CA TRP A 169 2.50 8.47 -7.79
C TRP A 169 1.51 8.96 -6.72
N ILE A 170 1.75 10.09 -6.05
CA ILE A 170 0.82 10.67 -5.07
C ILE A 170 -0.54 10.96 -5.71
N ALA A 171 -0.55 11.59 -6.89
CA ALA A 171 -1.77 11.88 -7.62
C ALA A 171 -2.52 10.60 -8.03
N GLY A 172 -1.79 9.58 -8.50
CA GLY A 172 -2.34 8.28 -8.83
C GLY A 172 -2.92 7.56 -7.61
N MET A 173 -2.23 7.62 -6.47
CA MET A 173 -2.65 6.99 -5.22
C MET A 173 -3.96 7.60 -4.76
N ARG A 174 -4.04 8.94 -4.75
CA ARG A 174 -5.26 9.67 -4.46
C ARG A 174 -6.41 9.28 -5.38
N GLN A 175 -6.17 9.22 -6.69
CA GLN A 175 -7.20 8.83 -7.66
C GLN A 175 -7.67 7.39 -7.46
N ALA A 176 -6.75 6.45 -7.19
CA ALA A 176 -7.08 5.07 -6.91
C ALA A 176 -7.92 4.95 -5.63
N MET A 177 -7.50 5.61 -4.54
CA MET A 177 -8.24 5.62 -3.28
C MET A 177 -9.63 6.23 -3.44
N ARG A 178 -9.75 7.37 -4.13
CA ARG A 178 -11.06 8.00 -4.42
C ARG A 178 -11.94 7.15 -5.32
N GLY A 179 -11.34 6.44 -6.28
CA GLY A 179 -12.03 5.48 -7.14
C GLY A 179 -12.67 4.34 -6.34
N LEU A 180 -11.97 3.83 -5.31
CA LEU A 180 -12.53 2.84 -4.38
C LEU A 180 -13.70 3.40 -3.56
N PHE A 181 -13.63 4.67 -3.16
CA PHE A 181 -14.72 5.37 -2.47
C PHE A 181 -15.85 5.86 -3.41
N ALA A 182 -15.75 5.59 -4.72
CA ALA A 182 -16.70 6.09 -5.73
C ALA A 182 -16.86 7.63 -5.72
N LEU A 183 -15.81 8.36 -5.30
CA LEU A 183 -15.80 9.81 -5.23
C LEU A 183 -15.35 10.40 -6.57
N ARG A 184 -15.93 11.54 -6.93
CA ARG A 184 -15.50 12.31 -8.11
C ARG A 184 -14.04 12.78 -7.96
N PRO A 185 -13.33 13.03 -9.08
CA PRO A 185 -12.02 13.68 -9.04
C PRO A 185 -12.07 14.97 -8.21
N VAL A 186 -10.96 15.32 -7.56
CA VAL A 186 -10.88 16.52 -6.72
C VAL A 186 -11.04 17.76 -7.61
N ALA A 187 -12.08 18.55 -7.35
CA ALA A 187 -12.31 19.84 -8.00
C ALA A 187 -11.51 20.94 -7.28
N MET A 188 -10.18 20.91 -7.39
CA MET A 188 -9.30 21.95 -6.83
C MET A 188 -8.35 22.46 -7.91
N ASN A 189 -7.86 23.69 -7.76
CA ASN A 189 -6.88 24.27 -8.67
C ASN A 189 -5.66 23.32 -8.82
N PRO A 190 -5.27 22.93 -10.05
CA PRO A 190 -4.18 22.00 -10.29
C PRO A 190 -2.85 22.44 -9.67
N PHE A 191 -2.62 23.75 -9.55
CA PHE A 191 -1.39 24.28 -8.92
C PHE A 191 -1.36 24.00 -7.41
N LEU A 192 -2.44 24.33 -6.69
CA LEU A 192 -2.53 24.11 -5.25
C LEU A 192 -2.46 22.62 -4.89
N LEU A 193 -3.02 21.77 -5.75
CA LEU A 193 -2.93 20.32 -5.59
C LEU A 193 -1.49 19.82 -5.69
N ARG A 194 -0.70 20.32 -6.66
CA ARG A 194 0.73 19.97 -6.80
C ARG A 194 1.57 20.41 -5.61
N VAL A 195 1.34 21.61 -5.08
CA VAL A 195 2.05 22.10 -3.88
C VAL A 195 1.75 21.20 -2.68
N ARG A 196 0.48 20.82 -2.49
CA ARG A 196 0.10 19.90 -1.42
C ARG A 196 0.75 18.53 -1.61
N ASP A 197 0.77 18.02 -2.84
CA ASP A 197 1.40 16.74 -3.15
C ASP A 197 2.89 16.75 -2.85
N LEU A 198 3.57 17.84 -3.19
CA LEU A 198 4.98 18.03 -2.87
C LEU A 198 5.21 18.04 -1.35
N GLY A 199 4.35 18.74 -0.60
CA GLY A 199 4.38 18.72 0.86
C GLY A 199 4.16 17.31 1.45
N THR A 200 3.20 16.55 0.91
CA THR A 200 2.99 15.15 1.33
C THR A 200 4.16 14.25 0.97
N LEU A 201 4.78 14.44 -0.19
CA LEU A 201 5.94 13.69 -0.62
C LEU A 201 7.15 13.98 0.28
N ALA A 202 7.40 15.25 0.60
CA ALA A 202 8.45 15.66 1.51
C ALA A 202 8.25 15.08 2.93
N LEU A 203 7.01 15.09 3.42
CA LEU A 203 6.66 14.49 4.71
C LEU A 203 6.90 12.97 4.71
N LEU A 204 6.47 12.27 3.65
CA LEU A 204 6.72 10.83 3.50
C LEU A 204 8.21 10.52 3.41
N GLY A 205 8.97 11.32 2.67
CA GLY A 205 10.43 11.20 2.59
C GLY A 205 11.09 11.39 3.96
N ALA A 206 10.70 12.40 4.72
CA ALA A 206 11.21 12.64 6.08
C ALA A 206 10.90 11.47 7.02
N VAL A 207 9.65 10.98 7.02
CA VAL A 207 9.26 9.81 7.83
C VAL A 207 10.03 8.57 7.42
N MET A 208 10.28 8.37 6.12
CA MET A 208 11.06 7.26 5.61
C MET A 208 12.52 7.35 6.07
N LEU A 209 13.15 8.53 6.02
CA LEU A 209 14.51 8.75 6.52
C LEU A 209 14.61 8.47 8.03
N VAL A 210 13.64 8.96 8.82
CA VAL A 210 13.56 8.66 10.26
C VAL A 210 13.41 7.15 10.47
N THR A 211 12.56 6.49 9.69
CA THR A 211 12.35 5.04 9.78
C THR A 211 13.62 4.26 9.46
N THR A 212 14.35 4.66 8.43
CA THR A 212 15.65 4.06 8.07
C THR A 212 16.68 4.29 9.16
N ALA A 213 16.81 5.51 9.68
CA ALA A 213 17.76 5.82 10.75
C ALA A 213 17.47 5.01 12.03
N LEU A 214 16.21 4.98 12.46
CA LEU A 214 15.78 4.19 13.61
C LEU A 214 15.98 2.69 13.37
N GLY A 215 15.73 2.20 12.16
CA GLY A 215 15.97 0.81 11.78
C GLY A 215 17.45 0.41 11.87
N VAL A 216 18.35 1.26 11.40
CA VAL A 216 19.80 1.04 11.48
C VAL A 216 20.27 1.07 12.93
N ILE A 217 19.82 2.06 13.72
CA ILE A 217 20.16 2.15 15.15
C ILE A 217 19.65 0.93 15.89
N ALA A 218 18.40 0.51 15.65
CA ALA A 218 17.83 -0.66 16.29
C ALA A 218 18.65 -1.92 15.99
N ASN A 219 18.98 -2.17 14.73
CA ASN A 219 19.79 -3.34 14.36
C ASN A 219 21.21 -3.30 14.96
N ASN A 220 21.92 -2.18 14.82
CA ASN A 220 23.31 -2.06 15.27
C ASN A 220 23.44 -2.06 16.80
N THR A 221 22.47 -1.46 17.50
CA THR A 221 22.49 -1.34 18.96
C THR A 221 22.03 -2.64 19.62
N LEU A 222 21.12 -3.38 18.99
CA LEU A 222 20.75 -4.74 19.40
C LEU A 222 21.95 -5.68 19.32
N ASP A 223 22.70 -5.67 18.22
CA ASP A 223 23.87 -6.54 18.06
C ASP A 223 25.00 -6.17 19.05
N ALA A 224 25.23 -4.88 19.29
CA ALA A 224 26.24 -4.40 20.23
C ALA A 224 25.88 -4.67 21.72
N LEU A 225 24.62 -4.48 22.12
CA LEU A 225 24.19 -4.79 23.51
C LEU A 225 24.16 -6.29 23.79
N LEU A 226 23.79 -7.11 22.80
CA LEU A 226 23.77 -8.58 22.96
C LEU A 226 25.17 -9.17 23.11
N LEU A 227 26.18 -8.57 22.46
CA LEU A 227 27.59 -8.96 22.60
C LEU A 227 28.19 -8.55 23.96
N VAL A 228 27.81 -7.39 24.51
CA VAL A 228 28.40 -6.84 25.74
C VAL A 228 27.76 -7.40 27.01
N LEU A 229 26.45 -7.67 27.05
CA LEU A 229 25.75 -8.02 28.30
C LEU A 229 25.63 -9.52 28.61
N ARG A 230 26.00 -10.45 27.70
CA ARG A 230 25.79 -11.92 27.88
C ARG A 230 24.42 -12.26 28.52
N LEU A 231 23.36 -11.56 28.11
CA LEU A 231 22.07 -11.56 28.80
C LEU A 231 21.09 -12.55 28.18
N SER A 232 20.26 -13.18 29.03
CA SER A 232 19.39 -14.31 28.70
C SER A 232 18.41 -14.05 27.56
N ALA A 233 17.99 -15.14 26.88
CA ALA A 233 17.06 -15.17 25.76
C ALA A 233 15.76 -14.36 25.96
N VAL A 234 15.34 -14.14 27.21
CA VAL A 234 14.10 -13.40 27.55
C VAL A 234 14.22 -11.90 27.26
N THR A 235 15.39 -11.29 27.52
CA THR A 235 15.62 -9.87 27.21
C THR A 235 15.86 -9.62 25.72
N GLN A 236 16.41 -10.60 25.01
CA GLN A 236 16.55 -10.58 23.55
C GLN A 236 15.19 -10.57 22.85
N ILE A 237 14.24 -11.43 23.29
CA ILE A 237 12.88 -11.46 22.74
C ILE A 237 12.14 -10.15 23.01
N LEU A 238 12.31 -9.55 24.19
CA LEU A 238 11.64 -8.30 24.55
C LEU A 238 12.15 -7.11 23.72
N THR A 239 13.47 -7.04 23.47
CA THR A 239 14.08 -5.94 22.71
C THR A 239 13.84 -6.08 21.20
N GLN A 240 13.87 -7.31 20.67
CA GLN A 240 13.45 -7.58 19.28
C GLN A 240 11.96 -7.30 19.08
N GLY A 241 11.11 -7.65 20.04
CA GLY A 241 9.68 -7.34 20.04
C GLY A 241 9.42 -5.83 20.03
N ALA A 242 10.17 -5.05 20.81
CA ALA A 242 10.07 -3.59 20.82
C ALA A 242 10.49 -2.96 19.48
N GLY A 243 11.58 -3.44 18.86
CA GLY A 243 12.01 -2.98 17.53
C GLY A 243 10.99 -3.30 16.43
N PHE A 244 10.40 -4.51 16.47
CA PHE A 244 9.34 -4.91 15.55
C PHE A 244 8.07 -4.07 15.74
N LEU A 245 7.69 -3.79 16.98
CA LEU A 245 6.52 -2.97 17.30
C LEU A 245 6.71 -1.51 16.88
N LEU A 246 7.94 -0.98 17.01
CA LEU A 246 8.32 0.34 16.49
C LEU A 246 8.22 0.39 14.96
N MET A 247 8.66 -0.65 14.25
CA MET A 247 8.48 -0.75 12.80
C MET A 247 7.00 -0.75 12.40
N ILE A 248 6.16 -1.53 13.08
CA ILE A 248 4.70 -1.53 12.84
C ILE A 248 4.13 -0.13 13.06
N LEU A 249 4.57 0.56 14.12
CA LEU A 249 4.10 1.91 14.43
C LEU A 249 4.48 2.90 13.33
N LEU A 250 5.71 2.84 12.83
CA LEU A 250 6.18 3.69 11.73
C LEU A 250 5.46 3.39 10.41
N ASP A 251 5.27 2.11 10.07
CA ASP A 251 4.51 1.70 8.89
C ASP A 251 3.03 2.15 9.01
N THR A 252 2.46 2.06 10.21
CA THR A 252 1.11 2.56 10.51
C THR A 252 1.02 4.07 10.38
N LEU A 253 2.04 4.82 10.84
CA LEU A 253 2.12 6.27 10.69
C LEU A 253 2.20 6.65 9.22
N MET A 254 3.04 5.97 8.44
CA MET A 254 3.17 6.19 7.00
C MET A 254 1.83 5.91 6.28
N ALA A 255 1.15 4.83 6.67
CA ALA A 255 -0.18 4.53 6.18
C ALA A 255 -1.24 5.56 6.57
N ALA A 256 -1.20 6.08 7.80
CA ALA A 256 -2.10 7.13 8.26
C ALA A 256 -1.90 8.43 7.47
N ILE A 257 -0.65 8.79 7.19
CA ILE A 257 -0.31 9.94 6.35
C ILE A 257 -0.86 9.72 4.94
N LEU A 258 -0.60 8.57 4.32
CA LEU A 258 -1.10 8.27 2.97
C LEU A 258 -2.63 8.28 2.89
N LEU A 259 -3.32 7.56 3.78
CA LEU A 259 -4.78 7.49 3.80
C LEU A 259 -5.44 8.83 4.16
N GLY A 260 -4.79 9.64 5.00
CA GLY A 260 -5.32 10.95 5.40
C GLY A 260 -5.00 12.05 4.39
N SER A 261 -3.72 12.38 4.27
CA SER A 261 -3.25 13.56 3.52
C SER A 261 -3.26 13.34 2.01
N ALA A 262 -2.88 12.14 1.53
CA ALA A 262 -2.86 11.88 0.10
C ALA A 262 -4.28 11.66 -0.45
N SER A 263 -5.15 10.97 0.29
CA SER A 263 -6.50 10.59 -0.18
C SER A 263 -7.46 11.79 -0.41
N ALA A 264 -7.35 12.87 0.38
CA ALA A 264 -8.34 13.97 0.39
C ALA A 264 -9.79 13.48 0.55
N ILE A 265 -10.01 12.47 1.39
CA ILE A 265 -11.33 11.93 1.69
C ILE A 265 -11.66 12.26 3.15
N GLU A 266 -12.83 12.84 3.37
CA GLU A 266 -13.36 13.04 4.71
C GLU A 266 -13.84 11.70 5.26
N MET A 267 -13.06 11.11 6.17
CA MET A 267 -13.41 9.88 6.86
C MET A 267 -13.50 10.12 8.37
N PRO A 268 -14.36 9.39 9.10
CA PRO A 268 -14.32 9.38 10.54
C PRO A 268 -12.94 8.92 11.04
N LYS A 269 -12.31 9.70 11.94
CA LYS A 269 -11.02 9.39 12.57
C LYS A 269 -10.85 7.94 13.05
N PRO A 270 -11.85 7.27 13.69
CA PRO A 270 -11.68 5.89 14.12
C PRO A 270 -11.54 4.90 12.94
N ILE A 271 -12.17 5.16 11.81
CA ILE A 271 -12.10 4.32 10.61
C ILE A 271 -10.74 4.50 9.94
N LEU A 272 -10.26 5.74 9.84
CA LEU A 272 -8.92 6.05 9.33
C LEU A 272 -7.84 5.32 10.15
N ARG A 273 -7.92 5.39 11.49
CA ARG A 273 -6.95 4.72 12.38
C ARG A 273 -6.95 3.20 12.19
N ARG A 274 -8.12 2.58 12.11
CA ARG A 274 -8.24 1.12 11.88
C ARG A 274 -7.67 0.71 10.52
N GLY A 275 -7.94 1.48 9.48
CA GLY A 275 -7.37 1.24 8.14
C GLY A 275 -5.85 1.42 8.11
N ALA A 276 -5.34 2.45 8.77
CA ALA A 276 -3.90 2.70 8.88
C ALA A 276 -3.18 1.55 9.61
N ILE A 277 -3.76 1.01 10.69
CA ILE A 277 -3.21 -0.15 11.41
C ILE A 277 -3.20 -1.39 10.50
N LEU A 278 -4.28 -1.61 9.74
CA LEU A 278 -4.36 -2.74 8.80
C LEU A 278 -3.30 -2.64 7.70
N ALA A 279 -3.12 -1.44 7.12
CA ALA A 279 -2.09 -1.17 6.12
C ALA A 279 -0.67 -1.27 6.70
N GLY A 280 -0.45 -0.75 7.90
CA GLY A 280 0.83 -0.83 8.61
C GLY A 280 1.21 -2.28 8.88
N PHE A 281 0.30 -3.05 9.47
CA PHE A 281 0.50 -4.48 9.69
C PHE A 281 0.75 -5.24 8.39
N GLY A 282 -0.05 -5.00 7.35
CA GLY A 282 0.15 -5.61 6.04
C GLY A 282 1.50 -5.27 5.41
N SER A 283 1.96 -4.02 5.57
CA SER A 283 3.27 -3.56 5.05
C SER A 283 4.43 -4.20 5.81
N THR A 284 4.33 -4.35 7.14
CA THR A 284 5.34 -5.03 7.94
C THR A 284 5.39 -6.53 7.63
N VAL A 285 4.25 -7.20 7.52
CA VAL A 285 4.19 -8.62 7.11
C VAL A 285 4.81 -8.81 5.73
N LEU A 286 4.47 -7.93 4.78
CA LEU A 286 5.06 -7.95 3.46
C LEU A 286 6.58 -7.82 3.54
N ARG A 287 7.09 -6.88 4.36
CA ARG A 287 8.53 -6.63 4.60
C ARG A 287 9.26 -7.86 5.12
N THR A 288 8.73 -8.48 6.15
CA THR A 288 9.31 -9.69 6.73
C THR A 288 9.34 -10.82 5.70
N PHE A 289 8.23 -11.03 4.98
CA PHE A 289 8.13 -12.07 3.97
C PHE A 289 9.13 -11.86 2.82
N SER A 290 9.32 -10.62 2.39
CA SER A 290 10.21 -10.34 1.26
C SER A 290 11.68 -10.37 1.65
N ALA A 291 12.03 -10.03 2.89
CA ALA A 291 13.37 -10.25 3.43
C ALA A 291 13.74 -11.74 3.42
N GLN A 292 12.78 -12.62 3.79
CA GLN A 292 12.99 -14.07 3.75
C GLN A 292 13.16 -14.60 2.32
N ILE A 293 12.33 -14.14 1.38
CA ILE A 293 12.45 -14.55 -0.03
C ILE A 293 13.79 -14.13 -0.60
N LEU A 294 14.23 -12.89 -0.36
CA LEU A 294 15.47 -12.39 -0.93
C LEU A 294 16.70 -13.16 -0.42
N GLY A 295 16.67 -13.63 0.83
CA GLY A 295 17.70 -14.53 1.38
C GLY A 295 17.69 -15.95 0.79
N SER A 296 16.62 -16.36 0.09
CA SER A 296 16.47 -17.69 -0.50
C SER A 296 16.81 -17.78 -2.00
N VAL A 297 17.01 -16.64 -2.67
CA VAL A 297 17.34 -16.61 -4.10
C VAL A 297 18.80 -17.09 -4.28
N GLY A 298 18.97 -18.24 -4.93
CA GLY A 298 20.27 -18.89 -5.12
C GLY A 298 21.28 -18.11 -5.96
N ASN A 299 22.57 -18.43 -5.75
CA ASN A 299 23.78 -17.73 -6.21
C ASN A 299 24.04 -17.71 -7.74
N ASN A 300 23.04 -17.69 -8.62
CA ASN A 300 23.31 -17.57 -10.07
C ASN A 300 23.49 -16.08 -10.46
N PRO A 301 24.72 -15.61 -10.74
CA PRO A 301 25.01 -14.18 -10.90
C PRO A 301 24.33 -13.56 -12.12
N LEU A 302 24.06 -14.35 -13.17
CA LEU A 302 23.43 -13.87 -14.40
C LEU A 302 21.94 -13.56 -14.20
N LEU A 303 21.25 -14.34 -13.37
CA LEU A 303 19.82 -14.16 -13.10
C LEU A 303 19.57 -13.16 -11.95
N PHE A 304 20.57 -12.93 -11.09
CA PHE A 304 20.43 -12.11 -9.89
C PHE A 304 20.00 -10.67 -10.21
N SER A 305 20.66 -9.98 -11.16
CA SER A 305 20.34 -8.59 -11.50
C SER A 305 18.90 -8.42 -12.01
N PHE A 306 18.43 -9.37 -12.84
CA PHE A 306 17.05 -9.36 -13.32
C PHE A 306 16.06 -9.72 -12.22
N ALA A 307 16.40 -10.69 -11.36
CA ALA A 307 15.58 -11.09 -10.22
C ALA A 307 15.39 -9.94 -9.22
N VAL A 308 16.42 -9.13 -8.94
CA VAL A 308 16.31 -7.96 -8.07
C VAL A 308 15.32 -6.94 -8.62
N ILE A 309 15.39 -6.65 -9.92
CA ILE A 309 14.47 -5.71 -10.59
C ILE A 309 13.02 -6.21 -10.51
N LEU A 310 12.79 -7.49 -10.83
CA LEU A 310 11.45 -8.09 -10.75
C LEU A 310 10.94 -8.16 -9.32
N ALA A 311 11.80 -8.55 -8.36
CA ALA A 311 11.45 -8.61 -6.95
C ALA A 311 11.03 -7.24 -6.43
N LEU A 312 11.76 -6.19 -6.81
CA LEU A 312 11.44 -4.82 -6.45
C LEU A 312 10.09 -4.37 -7.07
N PHE A 313 9.83 -4.73 -8.32
CA PHE A 313 8.56 -4.42 -8.97
C PHE A 313 7.38 -5.13 -8.29
N VAL A 314 7.52 -6.44 -8.03
CA VAL A 314 6.52 -7.25 -7.31
C VAL A 314 6.30 -6.72 -5.90
N TRP A 315 7.37 -6.31 -5.22
CA TRP A 315 7.31 -5.66 -3.92
C TRP A 315 6.43 -4.40 -3.95
N PHE A 316 6.67 -3.47 -4.89
CA PHE A 316 5.84 -2.26 -5.01
C PHE A 316 4.40 -2.55 -5.41
N PHE A 317 4.19 -3.58 -6.23
CA PHE A 317 2.86 -4.05 -6.58
C PHE A 317 2.10 -4.55 -5.35
N LEU A 318 2.68 -5.48 -4.59
CA LEU A 318 2.08 -6.00 -3.36
C LEU A 318 1.87 -4.90 -2.32
N LEU A 319 2.83 -3.99 -2.16
CA LEU A 319 2.70 -2.84 -1.27
C LEU A 319 1.51 -1.96 -1.67
N SER A 320 1.36 -1.67 -2.96
CA SER A 320 0.23 -0.91 -3.48
C SER A 320 -1.10 -1.63 -3.24
N GLN A 321 -1.13 -2.97 -3.39
CA GLN A 321 -2.31 -3.77 -3.06
C GLN A 321 -2.69 -3.66 -1.59
N VAL A 322 -1.73 -3.75 -0.66
CA VAL A 322 -1.97 -3.62 0.78
C VAL A 322 -2.66 -2.28 1.10
N TYR A 323 -2.14 -1.17 0.55
CA TYR A 323 -2.74 0.14 0.77
C TYR A 323 -4.15 0.28 0.15
N LEU A 324 -4.37 -0.27 -1.05
CA LEU A 324 -5.69 -0.22 -1.68
C LEU A 324 -6.70 -1.14 -0.99
N LEU A 325 -6.29 -2.30 -0.50
CA LEU A 325 -7.14 -3.19 0.31
C LEU A 325 -7.52 -2.53 1.63
N ALA A 326 -6.57 -1.88 2.30
CA ALA A 326 -6.87 -1.08 3.49
C ALA A 326 -7.81 0.09 3.18
N THR A 327 -7.67 0.71 2.01
CA THR A 327 -8.59 1.75 1.54
C THR A 327 -10.00 1.20 1.29
N ALA A 328 -10.13 0.02 0.67
CA ALA A 328 -11.41 -0.65 0.46
C ALA A 328 -12.06 -1.04 1.81
N TRP A 329 -11.26 -1.43 2.80
CA TRP A 329 -11.72 -1.65 4.18
C TRP A 329 -12.30 -0.37 4.79
N CYS A 330 -11.63 0.77 4.64
CA CYS A 330 -12.15 2.06 5.07
C CYS A 330 -13.44 2.46 4.31
N ALA A 331 -13.52 2.18 3.01
CA ALA A 331 -14.70 2.48 2.19
C ALA A 331 -15.94 1.71 2.66
N ILE A 332 -15.80 0.42 2.99
CA ILE A 332 -16.91 -0.37 3.54
C ILE A 332 -17.26 0.04 4.96
N ALA A 333 -16.25 0.25 5.82
CA ALA A 333 -16.49 0.68 7.19
C ALA A 333 -17.20 2.04 7.26
N SER A 334 -16.88 2.96 6.34
CA SER A 334 -17.56 4.27 6.26
C SER A 334 -18.98 4.15 5.72
N ALA A 335 -19.21 3.32 4.69
CA ALA A 335 -20.56 3.03 4.21
C ALA A 335 -21.45 2.39 5.28
N ASP A 336 -20.91 1.43 6.06
CA ASP A 336 -21.65 0.78 7.14
C ASP A 336 -21.97 1.75 8.29
N ALA A 337 -21.04 2.66 8.61
CA ALA A 337 -21.24 3.71 9.62
C ALA A 337 -22.33 4.72 9.19
N GLN A 338 -22.33 5.15 7.92
CA GLN A 338 -23.37 6.02 7.36
C GLN A 338 -24.74 5.34 7.40
N GLY A 339 -24.82 4.08 6.95
CA GLY A 339 -26.07 3.32 6.99
C GLY A 339 -26.56 3.01 8.42
N ALA A 340 -25.68 3.00 9.42
CA ALA A 340 -26.07 2.91 10.83
C ALA A 340 -26.65 4.24 11.35
N ALA A 341 -26.02 5.37 11.02
CA ALA A 341 -26.47 6.70 11.39
C ALA A 341 -27.85 7.03 10.78
N GLU A 342 -28.07 6.69 9.50
CA GLU A 342 -29.37 6.85 8.84
C GLU A 342 -30.47 6.05 9.54
N ARG A 343 -30.18 4.80 9.94
CA ARG A 343 -31.13 3.95 10.69
C ARG A 343 -31.49 4.56 12.05
N GLU A 344 -30.51 5.11 12.75
CA GLU A 344 -30.74 5.80 14.02
C GLU A 344 -31.59 7.06 13.83
N HIS A 345 -31.30 7.86 12.79
CA HIS A 345 -32.10 9.03 12.44
C HIS A 345 -33.54 8.65 12.09
N HIS A 346 -33.74 7.59 11.29
CA HIS A 346 -35.07 7.08 10.96
C HIS A 346 -35.81 6.50 12.17
N ALA A 347 -35.11 5.86 13.11
CA ALA A 347 -35.69 5.37 14.36
C ALA A 347 -36.15 6.53 15.26
N LYS A 348 -35.32 7.58 15.39
CA LYS A 348 -35.65 8.81 16.15
C LYS A 348 -36.76 9.64 15.48
N ALA A 349 -36.86 9.61 14.16
CA ALA A 349 -37.88 10.32 13.38
C ALA A 349 -39.32 9.79 13.58
N GLY A 350 -39.48 8.67 14.30
CA GLY A 350 -40.74 7.99 14.54
C GLY A 350 -41.21 7.19 13.31
N SER A 351 -41.83 6.02 13.55
CA SER A 351 -42.39 5.23 12.45
C SER A 351 -43.40 6.06 11.63
N LEU A 352 -43.54 5.80 10.33
CA LEU A 352 -44.55 6.47 9.49
C LEU A 352 -45.97 6.35 10.08
N ARG A 353 -46.24 5.29 10.86
CA ARG A 353 -47.46 5.10 11.66
C ARG A 353 -47.61 6.07 12.85
N GLN A 354 -46.51 6.44 13.51
CA GLN A 354 -46.53 7.47 14.55
C GLN A 354 -46.69 8.87 13.95
N ARG A 355 -46.07 9.14 12.78
CA ARG A 355 -46.27 10.39 12.05
C ARG A 355 -47.70 10.55 11.52
N SER A 356 -48.31 9.48 11.00
CA SER A 356 -49.71 9.54 10.55
C SER A 356 -50.68 9.69 11.71
N ARG A 357 -50.42 9.06 12.86
CA ARG A 357 -51.23 9.26 14.09
C ARG A 357 -51.08 10.64 14.71
N ARG A 358 -49.91 11.30 14.58
CA ARG A 358 -49.75 12.71 14.99
C ARG A 358 -50.51 13.64 14.06
N ARG A 359 -50.44 13.43 12.73
CA ARG A 359 -51.19 14.22 11.74
C ARG A 359 -52.71 14.06 11.79
N LEU A 360 -53.23 13.03 12.46
CA LEU A 360 -54.66 12.82 12.67
C LEU A 360 -55.13 13.37 14.03
N ARG A 361 -54.20 13.86 14.86
CA ARG A 361 -54.48 14.48 16.17
C ARG A 361 -54.36 16.00 16.15
N ASP A 362 -53.72 16.54 15.11
CA ASP A 362 -53.78 17.94 14.70
C ASP A 362 -54.87 18.07 13.63
#